data_AF-A0A4V4HE22-F1
#
_entry.id   AF-A0A4V4HE22-F1
#
_cell.length_a   1.000
_cell.length_b   1.000
_cell.length_c   1.000
_cell.angle_alpha   90.00
_cell.angle_beta   90.00
_cell.angle_gamma   90.00
#
_symmetry.space_group_name_H-M   'P 1'
#
loop_
_entity.id
_entity.type
_entity.pdbx_description
1 polymer ?
#
loop_
_entity_poly.entity_id
_entity_poly.type
_entity_poly.pdbx_seq_one_letter_code
_entity_poly.pdbx_strand_id
1 'polypeptide(L)'
;MSFTSAASRILALVALFTLSLVYQAFAICAGGFDFGIGQKISGQPGAPNDTRWNVYDIGCHVIDGLTTHENPCDQGIFGCSPELLFARYINTDTNLRYACREDPLSENCGGNPISVCCRNDGG
;
A
#
# COMPACT_ATOMS: atom_id res chain seq x y z
N MET A 1 -58.03 -10.31 -19.89
CA MET A 1 -57.91 -9.87 -18.48
C MET A 1 -56.50 -10.20 -18.05
N SER A 2 -55.60 -9.21 -18.13
CA SER A 2 -54.16 -9.40 -17.91
C SER A 2 -53.84 -9.13 -16.45
N PHE A 3 -53.64 -10.18 -15.66
CA PHE A 3 -53.13 -10.07 -14.30
C PHE A 3 -51.61 -10.13 -14.33
N THR A 4 -50.96 -9.05 -14.77
CA THR A 4 -49.52 -8.89 -14.54
C THR A 4 -49.31 -8.54 -13.08
N SER A 5 -49.04 -9.57 -12.29
CA SER A 5 -48.81 -9.52 -10.85
C SER A 5 -47.76 -8.48 -10.47
N ALA A 6 -48.19 -7.47 -9.69
CA ALA A 6 -47.32 -6.45 -9.10
C ALA A 6 -46.17 -7.06 -8.26
N ALA A 7 -46.35 -8.29 -7.75
CA ALA A 7 -45.33 -9.00 -6.98
C ALA A 7 -44.05 -9.30 -7.79
N SER A 8 -44.17 -9.51 -9.11
CA SER A 8 -43.03 -9.81 -9.98
C SER A 8 -42.11 -8.59 -10.19
N ARG A 9 -42.65 -7.37 -10.10
CA ARG A 9 -41.86 -6.13 -10.26
C ARG A 9 -41.08 -5.75 -9.00
N ILE A 10 -41.59 -6.13 -7.82
CA ILE A 10 -40.96 -5.82 -6.53
C ILE A 10 -39.70 -6.69 -6.32
N LEU A 11 -39.75 -7.98 -6.69
CA LEU A 11 -38.59 -8.87 -6.61
C LEU A 11 -37.42 -8.43 -7.51
N ALA A 12 -37.72 -7.90 -8.71
CA ALA A 12 -36.68 -7.41 -9.63
C ALA A 12 -35.96 -6.16 -9.09
N LEU A 13 -36.69 -5.25 -8.42
CA LEU A 13 -36.13 -4.04 -7.83
C LEU A 13 -35.24 -4.34 -6.61
N VAL A 14 -35.61 -5.32 -5.78
CA VAL A 14 -34.79 -5.74 -4.63
C VAL A 14 -33.51 -6.43 -5.09
N ALA A 15 -33.56 -7.24 -6.15
CA ALA A 15 -32.37 -7.89 -6.73
C ALA A 15 -31.40 -6.91 -7.41
N LEU A 16 -31.91 -5.79 -7.95
CA LEU A 16 -31.08 -4.73 -8.55
C LEU A 16 -30.41 -3.84 -7.50
N PHE A 17 -31.00 -3.68 -6.32
CA PHE A 17 -30.45 -2.81 -5.27
C PHE A 17 -29.32 -3.47 -4.46
N THR A 18 -29.22 -4.80 -4.46
CA THR A 18 -28.17 -5.55 -3.74
C THR A 18 -26.85 -5.67 -4.51
N LEU A 19 -26.82 -5.41 -5.82
CA LEU A 19 -25.60 -5.54 -6.64
C LEU A 19 -24.72 -4.28 -6.66
N SER A 20 -25.19 -3.15 -6.15
CA SER A 20 -24.47 -1.86 -6.24
C SER A 20 -23.46 -1.61 -5.12
N LEU A 21 -23.32 -2.51 -4.14
CA LEU A 21 -22.21 -2.49 -3.18
C LEU A 21 -20.94 -3.12 -3.79
N VAL A 22 -20.59 -2.69 -5.00
CA VAL A 22 -19.24 -2.88 -5.52
C VAL A 22 -18.36 -1.94 -4.71
N TYR A 23 -17.86 -2.49 -3.60
CA TYR A 23 -16.79 -1.95 -2.78
C TYR A 23 -15.62 -1.64 -3.70
N GLN A 24 -15.53 -0.41 -4.21
CA GLN A 24 -14.34 0.06 -4.89
C GLN A 24 -13.29 0.32 -3.81
N ALA A 25 -12.69 -0.77 -3.32
CA ALA A 25 -11.35 -0.69 -2.79
C ALA A 25 -10.50 -0.21 -3.96
N PHE A 26 -10.21 1.09 -3.96
CA PHE A 26 -9.12 1.65 -4.73
C PHE A 26 -7.84 1.01 -4.21
N ALA A 27 -7.52 -0.18 -4.71
CA ALA A 27 -6.20 -0.73 -4.57
C ALA A 27 -5.29 0.29 -5.26
N ILE A 28 -4.51 1.04 -4.47
CA ILE A 28 -3.41 1.86 -4.99
C ILE A 28 -2.53 1.00 -5.91
N CYS A 29 -2.50 -0.30 -5.63
CA CYS A 29 -1.80 -1.34 -6.36
C CYS A 29 -2.81 -2.34 -6.95
N ALA A 30 -3.53 -1.95 -8.00
CA ALA A 30 -4.42 -2.85 -8.74
C ALA A 30 -3.60 -3.88 -9.53
N GLY A 31 -3.17 -4.95 -8.86
CA GLY A 31 -2.29 -5.97 -9.44
C GLY A 31 -1.24 -6.54 -8.48
N GLY A 32 -1.16 -6.05 -7.25
CA GLY A 32 -0.11 -6.40 -6.29
C GLY A 32 0.93 -5.29 -6.15
N PHE A 33 1.81 -5.41 -5.17
CA PHE A 33 2.86 -4.42 -4.89
C PHE A 33 4.20 -4.84 -5.50
N ASP A 34 5.07 -3.87 -5.78
CA ASP A 34 6.43 -4.12 -6.28
C ASP A 34 7.45 -4.15 -5.13
N PHE A 35 7.25 -3.25 -4.15
CA PHE A 35 8.14 -3.05 -3.02
C PHE A 35 7.37 -2.83 -1.72
N GLY A 36 8.02 -3.14 -0.60
CA GLY A 36 7.47 -2.88 0.74
C GLY A 36 8.44 -2.07 1.59
N ILE A 37 7.99 -0.95 2.16
CA ILE A 37 8.78 -0.23 3.17
C ILE A 37 8.49 -0.82 4.54
N GLY A 38 9.50 -1.37 5.19
CA GLY A 38 9.39 -1.90 6.54
C GLY A 38 9.26 -0.83 7.61
N GLN A 39 8.90 -1.26 8.82
CA GLN A 39 8.83 -0.38 9.98
C GLN A 39 10.21 0.15 10.41
N LYS A 40 10.14 1.18 11.27
CA LYS A 40 11.29 1.78 11.96
C LYS A 40 12.07 0.73 12.76
N ILE A 41 13.33 0.51 12.39
CA ILE A 41 14.31 -0.29 13.14
C ILE A 41 15.19 0.68 13.91
N SER A 42 15.13 0.64 15.24
CA SER A 42 15.91 1.53 16.11
C SER A 42 17.16 0.81 16.64
N GLY A 43 18.28 1.51 16.69
CA GLY A 43 19.48 1.04 17.38
C GLY A 43 20.22 -0.07 16.65
N GLN A 44 20.92 0.28 15.57
CA GLN A 44 21.78 -0.67 14.87
C GLN A 44 23.12 -0.86 15.59
N PRO A 45 23.76 -2.05 15.51
CA PRO A 45 25.11 -2.25 16.01
C PRO A 45 26.09 -1.25 15.38
N GLY A 46 26.76 -0.44 16.21
CA GLY A 46 27.68 0.62 15.76
C GLY A 46 27.04 1.99 15.49
N ALA A 47 25.71 2.07 15.49
CA ALA A 47 24.94 3.27 15.22
C ALA A 47 23.66 3.29 16.10
N PRO A 48 23.81 3.37 17.45
CA PRO A 48 22.73 3.12 18.40
C PRO A 48 21.65 4.20 18.39
N ASN A 49 21.95 5.39 17.87
CA ASN A 49 21.02 6.51 17.77
C ASN A 49 20.36 6.61 16.40
N ASP A 50 20.80 5.79 15.43
CA ASP A 50 20.30 5.83 14.06
C ASP A 50 19.00 5.05 13.98
N THR A 51 18.13 5.54 13.11
CA THR A 51 16.94 4.80 12.71
C THR A 51 17.12 4.29 11.30
N ARG A 52 16.77 3.01 11.09
CA ARG A 52 16.78 2.39 9.78
C ARG A 52 15.39 1.97 9.33
N TRP A 53 15.13 2.12 8.04
CA TRP A 53 14.00 1.55 7.33
C TRP A 53 14.53 0.72 6.17
N ASN A 54 14.05 -0.52 6.07
CA ASN A 54 14.38 -1.40 4.96
C ASN A 54 13.29 -1.31 3.90
N VAL A 55 13.70 -1.45 2.64
CA VAL A 55 12.78 -1.68 1.52
C VAL A 55 12.96 -3.11 1.06
N TYR A 56 11.85 -3.80 0.92
CA TYR A 56 11.76 -5.20 0.53
C TYR A 56 11.22 -5.32 -0.89
N ASP A 57 11.70 -6.32 -1.62
CA ASP A 57 11.02 -6.79 -2.84
C ASP A 57 9.83 -7.71 -2.50
N ILE A 58 9.12 -8.18 -3.52
CA ILE A 58 8.03 -9.18 -3.39
C ILE A 58 8.47 -10.52 -2.77
N GLY A 59 9.78 -10.82 -2.80
CA GLY A 59 10.38 -12.00 -2.18
C GLY A 59 10.81 -11.77 -0.73
N CYS A 60 10.55 -10.58 -0.18
CA CYS A 60 10.97 -10.16 1.16
C CYS A 60 12.48 -10.10 1.37
N HIS A 61 13.24 -9.89 0.30
CA HIS A 61 14.65 -9.56 0.38
C HIS A 61 14.81 -8.05 0.56
N VAL A 62 15.74 -7.64 1.44
CA VAL A 62 16.09 -6.23 1.57
C VAL A 62 16.88 -5.82 0.34
N ILE A 63 16.29 -4.95 -0.48
CA ILE A 63 16.90 -4.44 -1.72
C ILE A 63 17.39 -3.00 -1.59
N ASP A 64 16.84 -2.25 -0.65
CA ASP A 64 17.20 -0.84 -0.42
C ASP A 64 16.92 -0.48 1.05
N GLY A 65 17.28 0.72 1.46
CA GLY A 65 16.96 1.22 2.79
C GLY A 65 17.60 2.56 3.11
N LEU A 66 17.11 3.15 4.19
CA LEU A 66 17.58 4.43 4.68
C LEU A 66 17.98 4.30 6.14
N THR A 67 19.21 4.68 6.45
CA THR A 67 19.66 4.93 7.82
C THR A 67 19.81 6.44 8.00
N THR A 68 19.08 7.02 8.95
CA THR A 68 19.16 8.45 9.25
C THR A 68 18.79 8.74 10.71
N HIS A 69 19.27 9.88 11.20
CA HIS A 69 18.81 10.50 12.45
C HIS A 69 17.74 11.56 12.23
N GLU A 70 17.57 11.97 10.98
CA GLU A 70 16.63 13.00 10.59
C GLU A 70 15.28 12.39 10.19
N ASN A 71 14.39 13.25 9.73
CA ASN A 71 13.11 12.82 9.19
C ASN A 71 13.34 11.99 7.90
N PRO A 72 12.92 10.71 7.85
CA PRO A 72 13.14 9.85 6.67
C PRO A 72 12.52 10.41 5.38
N CYS A 73 11.48 11.25 5.51
CA CYS A 73 10.77 11.92 4.43
C CYS A 73 11.61 12.95 3.67
N ASP A 74 12.63 13.50 4.32
CA ASP A 74 13.44 14.61 3.80
C ASP A 74 14.75 14.12 3.19
N GLN A 75 15.02 12.80 3.26
CA GLN A 75 16.26 12.19 2.77
C GLN A 75 16.18 11.80 1.27
N GLY A 76 15.09 12.14 0.58
CA GLY A 76 14.93 11.95 -0.86
C GLY A 76 14.44 10.57 -1.31
N ILE A 77 14.70 9.51 -0.55
CA ILE A 77 14.26 8.14 -0.86
C ILE A 77 12.79 7.88 -0.51
N PHE A 78 12.31 8.42 0.62
CA PHE A 78 10.92 8.30 1.03
C PHE A 78 10.20 9.63 0.87
N GLY A 79 8.93 9.57 0.48
CA GLY A 79 8.03 10.71 0.51
C GLY A 79 6.87 10.43 1.44
N CYS A 80 6.59 11.40 2.31
CA CYS A 80 5.55 11.30 3.32
C CYS A 80 4.39 12.23 2.98
N SER A 81 3.21 11.88 3.45
CA SER A 81 1.99 12.69 3.34
C SER A 81 1.45 12.94 4.75
N PRO A 82 0.69 14.02 5.00
CA PRO A 82 0.07 14.27 6.30
C PRO A 82 -0.77 13.09 6.84
N GLU A 83 -1.29 12.27 5.93
CA GLU A 83 -2.16 11.13 6.23
C GLU A 83 -1.42 9.79 6.32
N LEU A 84 -0.22 9.70 5.75
CA LEU A 84 0.52 8.45 5.54
C LEU A 84 2.02 8.68 5.73
N LEU A 85 2.63 7.93 6.65
CA LEU A 85 4.06 8.03 6.92
C LEU A 85 4.89 7.71 5.68
N PHE A 86 4.47 6.75 4.85
CA PHE A 86 5.14 6.45 3.58
C PHE A 86 4.14 6.48 2.43
N ALA A 87 4.08 7.62 1.74
CA ALA A 87 3.23 7.82 0.56
C ALA A 87 3.99 7.58 -0.76
N ARG A 88 5.33 7.60 -0.72
CA ARG A 88 6.17 7.41 -1.90
C ARG A 88 7.50 6.77 -1.55
N TYR A 89 8.00 5.97 -2.48
CA TYR A 89 9.37 5.43 -2.50
C TYR A 89 10.05 5.81 -3.82
N ILE A 90 11.32 6.16 -3.76
CA ILE A 90 12.19 6.35 -4.92
C ILE A 90 13.30 5.32 -4.82
N ASN A 91 13.36 4.40 -5.79
CA ASN A 91 14.39 3.38 -5.81
C ASN A 91 15.76 4.01 -6.11
N THR A 92 16.74 3.80 -5.23
CA THR A 92 18.04 4.49 -5.31
C THR A 92 18.89 4.05 -6.50
N ASP A 93 18.73 2.81 -6.97
CA ASP A 93 19.46 2.27 -8.13
C ASP A 93 18.87 2.77 -9.46
N THR A 94 17.54 2.71 -9.60
CA THR A 94 16.83 2.98 -10.86
C THR A 94 16.26 4.39 -10.96
N ASN A 95 16.20 5.13 -9.86
CA ASN A 95 15.51 6.42 -9.71
C ASN A 95 14.02 6.40 -10.08
N LEU A 96 13.41 5.20 -10.15
CA LEU A 96 11.98 5.04 -10.39
C LEU A 96 11.17 5.38 -9.14
N ARG A 97 9.97 5.91 -9.34
CA ARG A 97 9.07 6.38 -8.27
C ARG A 97 7.89 5.44 -8.13
N TYR A 98 7.58 5.10 -6.89
CA TYR A 98 6.51 4.19 -6.51
C TYR A 98 5.57 4.90 -5.55
N ALA A 99 4.26 4.76 -5.77
CA ALA A 99 3.24 5.25 -4.86
C ALA A 99 3.04 4.20 -3.76
N CYS A 100 3.03 4.65 -2.52
CA CYS A 100 2.94 3.77 -1.36
C CYS A 100 1.66 4.03 -0.56
N ARG A 101 1.17 2.99 0.10
CA ARG A 101 0.11 3.04 1.09
C ARG A 101 0.44 2.11 2.24
N GLU A 102 -0.02 2.44 3.44
CA GLU A 102 -0.14 1.43 4.48
C GLU A 102 -1.14 0.36 4.01
N ASP A 103 -0.69 -0.88 3.91
CA ASP A 103 -1.57 -1.99 3.59
C ASP A 103 -2.30 -2.45 4.87
N PRO A 104 -3.63 -2.27 4.97
CA PRO A 104 -4.39 -2.75 6.12
C PRO A 104 -4.46 -4.28 6.20
N LEU A 105 -4.08 -5.00 5.14
CA LEU A 105 -4.11 -6.48 5.10
C LEU A 105 -2.81 -7.14 5.57
N SER A 106 -1.77 -6.37 5.93
CA SER A 106 -0.51 -6.90 6.46
C SER A 106 0.10 -7.99 5.58
N GLU A 107 0.41 -7.71 4.30
CA GLU A 107 1.42 -8.53 3.63
C GLU A 107 2.74 -8.40 4.41
N ASN A 108 3.07 -9.44 5.17
CA ASN A 108 4.14 -9.41 6.15
C ASN A 108 5.40 -10.02 5.55
N CYS A 109 6.43 -9.21 5.35
CA CYS A 109 7.77 -9.74 5.09
C CYS A 109 8.40 -10.26 6.38
N GLY A 110 8.23 -11.57 6.60
CA GLY A 110 8.77 -12.27 7.77
C GLY A 110 8.13 -11.85 9.10
N GLY A 111 6.86 -11.45 9.09
CA GLY A 111 6.14 -10.98 10.29
C GLY A 111 6.28 -9.48 10.58
N ASN A 112 6.91 -8.71 9.69
CA ASN A 112 7.00 -7.26 9.81
C ASN A 112 5.92 -6.58 8.95
N PRO A 113 5.14 -5.64 9.52
CA PRO A 113 4.23 -4.82 8.72
C PRO A 113 5.03 -4.00 7.71
N ILE A 114 4.53 -3.92 6.47
CA ILE A 114 5.12 -3.10 5.42
C ILE A 114 4.11 -2.09 4.88
N SER A 115 4.59 -0.93 4.46
CA SER A 115 3.84 -0.04 3.56
C SER A 115 4.09 -0.52 2.13
N VAL A 116 3.04 -0.96 1.46
CA VAL A 116 3.14 -1.48 0.09
C VAL A 116 3.31 -0.33 -0.89
N CYS A 117 4.22 -0.51 -1.84
CA CYS A 117 4.57 0.44 -2.86
C CYS A 117 4.42 -0.23 -4.23
N CYS A 118 3.72 0.43 -5.13
CA CYS A 118 3.53 -0.02 -6.51
C CYS A 118 3.80 1.10 -7.48
N ARG A 119 4.14 0.70 -8.70
CA ARG A 119 4.41 1.66 -9.75
C ARG A 119 3.11 2.31 -10.21
N ASN A 120 3.11 3.63 -10.21
CA ASN A 120 1.91 4.44 -10.48
C ASN A 120 1.70 4.69 -11.99
N ASP A 121 2.26 3.84 -12.84
CA ASP A 121 2.21 3.95 -14.30
C ASP A 121 0.98 3.28 -14.92
N GLY A 122 0.08 2.71 -14.10
CA GLY A 122 -1.20 2.15 -14.55
C GLY A 122 -0.99 0.98 -15.50
N GLY A 123 -0.90 -0.23 -14.94
CA GLY A 123 -0.85 -1.48 -15.72
C GLY A 123 -2.00 -1.64 -16.69
#